data_AF-A0A377W9R6-F1
#
_entry.id   AF-A0A377W9R6-F1
#
_cell.length_a   1.000
_cell.length_b   1.000
_cell.length_c   1.000
_cell.angle_alpha   90.00
_cell.angle_beta   90.00
_cell.angle_gamma   90.00
#
_symmetry.space_group_name_H-M   'P 1'
#
loop_
_entity.id
_entity.type
_entity.pdbx_description
1 polymer ?
#
loop_
_entity_poly.entity_id
_entity_poly.type
_entity_poly.pdbx_seq_one_letter_code
_entity_poly.pdbx_strand_id
1 'polypeptide(L)'
;MKLYNLKDHNEQVSFAQAVTQGLGKHQGLFFPHDLPEFSLTEIDDMLAQDFVTRSAKFYPPLSAMRSRRMSCSSGCARRLRFRRR
;
A
#
# COMPACT_ATOMS: atom_id res chain seq x y z
N MET A 1 -2.66 -7.18 3.57
CA MET A 1 -3.86 -7.48 2.78
C MET A 1 -3.46 -8.17 1.48
N LYS A 2 -4.06 -9.33 1.20
CA LYS A 2 -3.89 -10.06 -0.05
C LYS A 2 -5.11 -9.81 -0.94
N LEU A 3 -4.89 -9.61 -2.24
CA LEU A 3 -5.95 -9.45 -3.23
C LEU A 3 -5.86 -10.58 -4.24
N TYR A 4 -6.99 -11.07 -4.71
CA TYR A 4 -7.09 -12.11 -5.73
C TYR A 4 -7.81 -11.59 -6.97
N ASN A 5 -7.49 -12.15 -8.13
CA ASN A 5 -8.18 -11.81 -9.37
C ASN A 5 -9.52 -12.57 -9.47
N LEU A 6 -10.61 -11.87 -9.80
CA LEU A 6 -11.94 -12.46 -9.99
C LEU A 6 -12.03 -13.49 -11.12
N LYS A 7 -11.17 -13.39 -12.14
CA LYS A 7 -11.15 -14.30 -13.29
C LYS A 7 -10.17 -15.46 -13.12
N ASP A 8 -9.15 -15.29 -12.31
CA ASP A 8 -8.14 -16.30 -12.01
C ASP A 8 -7.80 -16.25 -10.51
N HIS A 9 -8.48 -17.10 -9.74
CA HIS A 9 -8.32 -17.14 -8.28
C HIS A 9 -6.91 -17.57 -7.82
N ASN A 10 -6.08 -18.11 -8.71
CA ASN A 10 -4.69 -18.44 -8.38
C ASN A 10 -3.78 -17.20 -8.40
N GLU A 11 -4.17 -16.14 -9.11
CA GLU A 11 -3.43 -14.87 -9.11
C GLU A 11 -3.74 -14.11 -7.81
N GLN A 12 -2.81 -14.23 -6.85
CA GLN A 12 -2.82 -13.44 -5.61
C GLN A 12 -1.68 -12.44 -5.60
N VAL A 13 -1.99 -11.19 -5.31
CA VAL A 13 -1.03 -10.08 -5.26
C VAL A 13 -1.17 -9.30 -3.96
N SER A 14 -0.11 -8.60 -3.59
CA SER A 14 -0.16 -7.61 -2.51
C SER A 14 -0.83 -6.31 -2.96
N PHE A 15 -1.32 -5.51 -2.01
CA PHE A 15 -1.93 -4.21 -2.33
C PHE A 15 -1.01 -3.29 -3.14
N ALA A 16 0.27 -3.18 -2.76
CA ALA A 16 1.23 -2.35 -3.48
C ALA A 16 1.38 -2.81 -4.94
N GLN A 17 1.41 -4.13 -5.18
CA GLN A 17 1.48 -4.69 -6.53
C GLN A 17 0.20 -4.42 -7.33
N ALA A 18 -0.97 -4.63 -6.73
CA ALA A 18 -2.25 -4.35 -7.37
C ALA A 18 -2.38 -2.89 -7.81
N VAL A 19 -1.93 -1.93 -6.98
CA VAL A 19 -1.93 -0.51 -7.31
C VAL A 19 -0.99 -0.19 -8.48
N THR A 20 0.19 -0.83 -8.54
CA THR A 20 1.14 -0.61 -9.64
C THR A 20 0.74 -1.31 -10.94
N GLN A 21 0.11 -2.47 -10.86
CA GLN A 21 -0.29 -3.28 -12.02
C GLN A 21 -1.63 -2.82 -12.61
N GLY A 22 -2.56 -2.35 -11.76
CA GLY A 22 -3.91 -1.94 -12.14
C GLY A 22 -4.82 -3.14 -12.40
N LEU A 23 -4.76 -3.70 -13.62
CA LEU A 23 -5.60 -4.82 -14.02
C LEU A 23 -4.85 -6.15 -13.90
N GLY A 24 -5.54 -7.16 -13.36
CA GLY A 24 -5.07 -8.53 -13.33
C GLY A 24 -5.14 -9.19 -14.71
N LYS A 25 -4.70 -10.45 -14.78
CA LYS A 25 -4.81 -11.25 -16.00
C LYS A 25 -6.23 -11.25 -16.56
N HIS A 26 -6.34 -11.28 -17.89
CA HIS A 26 -7.61 -11.27 -18.63
C HIS A 26 -8.51 -10.07 -18.32
N GLN A 27 -7.92 -8.91 -17.99
CA GLN A 27 -8.67 -7.73 -17.56
C GLN A 27 -9.56 -8.05 -16.34
N GLY A 28 -9.03 -8.86 -15.44
CA GLY A 28 -9.67 -9.18 -14.18
C GLY A 28 -9.41 -8.10 -13.14
N LEU A 29 -10.43 -7.78 -12.33
CA LEU A 29 -10.28 -6.85 -11.22
C LEU A 29 -9.71 -7.60 -10.00
N PHE A 30 -8.85 -6.93 -9.24
CA PHE A 30 -8.35 -7.44 -7.97
C PHE A 30 -9.35 -7.14 -6.85
N PHE A 31 -9.75 -8.17 -6.12
CA PHE A 31 -10.64 -8.06 -4.97
C PHE A 31 -9.91 -8.49 -3.68
N PRO A 32 -10.09 -7.78 -2.55
CA PRO A 32 -9.52 -8.20 -1.27
C PRO A 32 -10.05 -9.56 -0.84
N HIS A 33 -9.19 -10.43 -0.29
CA HIS A 33 -9.66 -11.71 0.25
C HIS A 33 -10.49 -11.53 1.53
N ASP A 34 -10.06 -10.61 2.38
CA ASP A 34 -10.70 -10.28 3.65
C ASP A 34 -11.29 -8.88 3.57
N LEU A 35 -12.57 -8.75 3.92
CA LEU A 35 -13.23 -7.47 4.05
C LEU A 35 -13.17 -7.02 5.52
N PRO A 36 -12.63 -5.82 5.82
CA PRO A 36 -12.68 -5.29 7.17
C PRO A 36 -14.13 -4.97 7.54
N GLU A 37 -14.57 -5.45 8.70
CA GLU A 37 -15.86 -5.12 9.29
C GLU A 37 -15.67 -4.01 10.33
N PHE A 38 -16.69 -3.15 10.48
CA PHE A 38 -16.72 -2.08 11.46
C PHE A 38 -17.87 -2.31 12.43
N SER A 39 -17.63 -2.08 13.72
CA SER A 39 -18.69 -2.08 14.72
C SER A 39 -19.52 -0.78 14.67
N LEU A 40 -20.77 -0.83 15.12
CA LEU A 40 -21.67 0.34 15.12
C LEU A 40 -21.07 1.52 15.91
N THR A 41 -20.41 1.24 17.04
CA THR A 41 -19.75 2.25 17.87
C THR A 41 -18.58 2.93 17.15
N GLU A 42 -17.81 2.18 16.36
CA GLU A 42 -16.70 2.75 15.58
C GLU A 42 -17.20 3.63 14.44
N ILE A 43 -18.37 3.32 13.88
CA ILE A 43 -18.99 4.13 12.82
C ILE A 43 -19.39 5.50 13.37
N ASP A 44 -20.03 5.55 14.55
CA ASP A 44 -20.41 6.80 15.20
C ASP A 44 -19.19 7.68 15.51
N ASP A 45 -18.14 7.05 16.07
CA ASP A 45 -16.87 7.74 16.34
C ASP A 45 -16.21 8.28 15.06
N MET A 46 -16.29 7.54 13.95
CA MET A 46 -15.74 7.95 12.66
C MET A 46 -16.54 9.08 12.01
N LEU A 47 -17.86 9.10 12.17
CA LEU A 47 -18.72 10.15 11.63
C LEU A 47 -18.44 11.52 12.26
N ALA A 48 -17.99 11.55 13.51
CA ALA A 48 -17.57 12.76 14.21
C ALA A 48 -16.21 13.34 13.75
N GLN A 49 -15.43 12.58 12.97
CA GLN A 49 -14.09 13.01 12.53
C GLN A 49 -14.14 13.80 11.22
N ASP A 50 -13.09 14.61 10.99
CA ASP A 50 -12.89 15.29 9.71
C ASP A 50 -12.61 14.29 8.57
N PHE A 51 -12.87 14.72 7.34
CA PHE A 51 -12.80 13.87 6.15
C PHE A 51 -11.42 13.20 5.96
N VAL A 52 -10.32 13.93 6.25
CA VAL A 52 -8.96 13.41 6.05
C VAL A 52 -8.65 12.34 7.09
N THR A 53 -8.96 12.58 8.36
CA THR A 53 -8.74 11.59 9.43
C THR A 53 -9.62 10.34 9.24
N ARG A 54 -10.88 10.54 8.84
CA ARG A 54 -11.82 9.43 8.59
C ARG A 54 -11.40 8.55 7.42
N SER A 55 -11.01 9.16 6.30
CA SER A 55 -10.55 8.42 5.12
C SER A 55 -9.24 7.66 5.36
N ALA A 56 -8.35 8.20 6.20
CA ALA A 56 -7.12 7.50 6.58
C ALA A 56 -7.37 6.23 7.41
N LYS A 57 -8.44 6.19 8.22
CA LYS A 57 -8.87 4.97 8.94
C LYS A 57 -9.48 3.92 8.00
N PHE A 58 -10.17 4.35 6.95
CA PHE A 58 -10.78 3.43 5.98
C PHE A 58 -9.77 2.79 5.02
N TYR A 59 -8.71 3.52 4.65
CA TYR A 59 -7.63 3.03 3.78
C TYR A 59 -6.29 2.88 4.52
N PRO A 60 -6.18 2.00 5.53
CA PRO A 60 -4.95 1.82 6.30
C PRO A 60 -3.71 1.45 5.48
N PRO A 61 -3.76 0.70 4.35
CA PRO A 61 -2.52 0.43 3.61
C PRO A 61 -1.88 1.68 2.98
N LEU A 62 -2.64 2.76 2.77
CA LEU A 62 -2.08 4.00 2.23
C LEU A 62 -1.35 4.83 3.31
N SER A 63 -1.83 4.80 4.55
CA SER A 63 -1.21 5.51 5.68
C SER A 63 0.07 4.81 6.18
N ALA A 64 0.15 3.48 6.03
CA ALA A 64 1.35 2.69 6.35
C ALA A 64 2.53 2.93 5.39
N MET A 65 2.31 3.61 4.26
CA MET A 65 3.37 4.02 3.32
C MET A 65 4.13 5.28 3.77
N ARG A 66 3.92 5.76 5.00
CA ARG A 66 4.77 6.80 5.61
C ARG A 66 6.17 6.27 5.90
N SER A 67 7.07 6.59 4.97
CA SER A 67 8.50 6.81 5.20
C SER A 67 9.29 5.62 5.77
N ARG A 68 9.63 4.66 4.89
CA ARG A 68 10.97 4.07 5.01
C ARG A 68 11.98 5.18 4.67
N ARG A 69 12.34 6.00 5.66
CA ARG A 69 13.61 6.75 5.58
C ARG A 69 14.68 5.70 5.35
N MET A 70 15.34 5.78 4.20
CA MET A 70 16.57 5.06 3.93
C MET A 70 17.53 5.39 5.08
N SER A 71 17.72 4.45 6.00
CA SER A 71 18.89 4.44 6.86
C SER A 71 20.07 4.15 5.94
N CYS A 72 20.63 5.21 5.36
CA CYS A 72 22.00 5.19 4.86
C CYS A 72 22.90 4.91 6.08
N SER A 73 23.18 3.63 6.30
CA SER A 73 24.29 3.20 7.13
C SER A 73 25.56 3.78 6.49
N SER A 74 26.15 4.71 7.22
CA SER A 74 27.47 5.29 7.01
C SER A 74 28.50 4.20 6.66
N GLY A 75 28.90 4.12 5.38
CA GLY A 75 29.90 3.14 4.97
C GLY A 75 30.33 3.16 3.50
N CYS A 76 29.76 3.99 2.64
CA CYS A 76 30.15 4.01 1.21
C CYS A 76 31.01 5.22 0.85
N ALA A 77 32.23 5.28 1.41
CA ALA A 77 33.28 6.15 0.88
C ALA A 77 33.93 5.48 -0.35
N ARG A 78 33.25 5.49 -1.51
CA ARG A 78 33.91 5.25 -2.80
C ARG A 78 34.33 6.58 -3.40
N ARG A 79 35.57 6.96 -3.09
CA ARG A 79 36.32 8.06 -3.70
C ARG A 79 36.51 7.77 -5.19
N LEU A 80 35.64 8.32 -6.04
CA LEU A 80 35.85 8.34 -7.48
C LEU A 80 37.13 9.14 -7.77
N ARG A 81 38.12 8.47 -8.37
CA ARG A 81 39.28 9.12 -8.97
C ARG A 81 38.81 9.95 -10.17
N PHE A 82 38.79 11.26 -10.03
CA PHE A 82 38.66 12.18 -11.15
C PHE A 82 40.06 12.51 -11.67
N ARG A 83 40.51 11.78 -12.69
CA ARG A 83 41.75 12.08 -13.42
C ARG A 83 41.41 13.21 -14.41
N ARG A 84 41.65 14.47 -14.05
CA ARG A 84 41.64 15.57 -15.01
C ARG A 84 42.93 15.52 -15.84
N ARG A 85 42.79 15.54 -17.16
CA ARG A 85 43.81 16.05 -18.08
C ARG A 85 43.79 17.57 -18.02
#